data_AF-A0AAU8W0F0-F1
#
_entry.id   AF-A0AAU8W0F0-F1
#
_cell.length_a   1.000
_cell.length_b   1.000
_cell.length_c   1.000
_cell.angle_alpha   90.00
_cell.angle_beta   90.00
_cell.angle_gamma   90.00
#
_symmetry.space_group_name_H-M   'P 1'
#
loop_
_entity.id
_entity.type
_entity.pdbx_description
1 polymer ?
#
loop_
_entity_poly.entity_id
_entity_poly.type
_entity_poly.pdbx_seq_one_letter_code
_entity_poly.pdbx_strand_id
1 'polypeptide(L)' 'MSEEKYSGIVGALRGKYINCLVTNSSTAELLLK' A
#
# COMPACT_ATOMS: atom_id res chain seq x y z
N MET A 1 -10.21 2.10 -5.46
CA MET A 1 -8.95 2.86 -5.31
C MET A 1 -8.12 2.56 -6.55
N SER A 2 -7.74 3.58 -7.33
CA SER A 2 -6.98 3.43 -8.59
C SER A 2 -5.69 2.64 -8.38
N GLU A 3 -5.33 1.75 -9.32
CA GLU A 3 -4.06 0.98 -9.35
C GLU A 3 -2.82 1.86 -9.10
N GLU A 4 -2.92 3.14 -9.49
CA GLU A 4 -1.89 4.15 -9.32
C GLU A 4 -1.54 4.44 -7.84
N LYS A 5 -2.48 4.28 -6.90
CA LYS A 5 -2.19 4.39 -5.47
C LYS A 5 -1.55 3.13 -4.89
N TYR A 6 -1.82 1.96 -5.47
CA TYR A 6 -1.25 0.70 -5.00
C TYR A 6 0.27 0.69 -5.18
N SER A 7 0.76 1.05 -6.38
CA SER A 7 2.19 1.14 -6.66
C SER A 7 2.91 2.13 -5.74
N GLY A 8 2.29 3.27 -5.46
CA GLY A 8 2.83 4.27 -4.52
C GLY A 8 2.94 3.75 -3.08
N ILE A 9 1.89 3.08 -2.57
CA ILE A 9 1.90 2.52 -1.21
C ILE A 9 2.96 1.42 -1.08
N VAL A 10 3.06 0.52 -2.06
CA VAL A 10 4.08 -0.54 -2.08
C VAL A 10 5.48 0.05 -2.10
N GLY A 11 5.72 1.07 -2.93
CA GLY A 11 7.00 1.79 -2.97
C GLY A 11 7.35 2.42 -1.63
N ALA A 12 6.39 3.06 -0.96
CA ALA A 12 6.60 3.70 0.34
C ALA A 12 6.95 2.69 1.46
N LEU A 13 6.26 1.55 1.49
CA LEU A 13 6.54 0.47 2.46
C LEU A 13 7.90 -0.19 2.20
N ARG A 14 8.20 -0.55 0.94
CA ARG A 14 9.48 -1.21 0.57
C ARG A 14 10.68 -0.28 0.75
N GLY A 15 10.51 1.01 0.45
CA GLY A 15 11.51 2.04 0.70
C GLY A 15 11.67 2.42 2.18
N LYS A 16 10.81 1.90 3.06
CA LYS A 16 10.74 2.24 4.49
C LYS A 16 10.56 3.73 4.76
N TYR A 17 9.94 4.46 3.84
CA TYR A 17 9.56 5.86 4.04
C TYR A 17 8.41 5.97 5.05
N ILE A 18 7.61 4.92 5.18
CA ILE A 18 6.62 4.72 6.24
C ILE A 18 6.84 3.36 6.91
N ASN A 19 6.49 3.26 8.19
CA ASN A 19 6.56 2.03 8.98
C ASN A 19 5.19 1.55 9.49
N CYS A 20 4.14 2.35 9.35
CA CYS A 20 2.76 2.04 9.69
C CYS A 20 1.84 2.53 8.57
N LEU A 21 0.75 1.81 8.30
CA LEU A 21 -0.22 2.17 7.26
C LEU A 21 -1.64 1.92 7.76
N VAL A 22 -2.48 2.96 7.69
CA VAL A 22 -3.94 2.83 7.82
C VAL A 22 -4.53 2.84 6.42
N THR A 23 -5.28 1.80 6.06
CA THR A 23 -5.91 1.68 4.74
C THR A 23 -7.20 0.84 4.84
N ASN A 24 -7.95 0.76 3.75
CA ASN A 24 -9.17 -0.06 3.68
C ASN A 24 -8.85 -1.53 3.34
N SER A 25 -9.83 -2.42 3.58
CA SER A 25 -9.71 -3.86 3.34
C SER A 25 -9.33 -4.20 1.90
N SER A 26 -9.98 -3.58 0.91
CA SER A 26 -9.68 -3.80 -0.51
C SER A 26 -8.22 -3.53 -0.87
N THR A 27 -7.61 -2.46 -0.32
CA THR A 27 -6.19 -2.18 -0.54
C THR A 27 -5.30 -3.13 0.24
N ALA A 28 -5.68 -3.51 1.46
CA ALA A 28 -4.96 -4.48 2.26
C ALA A 28 -4.91 -5.87 1.57
N GLU A 29 -6.01 -6.31 0.98
CA GLU A 29 -6.09 -7.56 0.21
C GLU A 29 -5.14 -7.55 -0.99
N LEU A 30 -5.01 -6.43 -1.70
CA LEU A 30 -4.06 -6.29 -2.80
C LEU A 30 -2.60 -6.33 -2.30
N LEU A 31 -2.32 -5.74 -1.14
CA LEU A 31 -0.97 -5.71 -0.56
C LEU A 31 -0.51 -7.07 -0.01
N LEU A 32 -1.44 -8.00 0.25
CA LEU A 32 -1.17 -9.33 0.79
C LEU A 32 -1.03 -10.42 -0.30
N LYS A 33 -1.25 -10.09 -1.57
CA LYS A 33 -0.98 -10.99 -2.71
C LYS A 33 0.48 -10.93 -3.14
#